data_AF-A0A959FUN6-F1
#
_entry.id   AF-A0A959FUN6-F1
#
_cell.length_a   1.000
_cell.length_b   1.000
_cell.length_c   1.000
_cell.angle_alpha   90.00
_cell.angle_beta   90.00
_cell.angle_gamma   90.00
#
_symmetry.space_group_name_H-M   'P 1'
#
loop_
_entity.id
_entity.type
_entity.pdbx_description
1 polymer ?
#
loop_
_entity_poly.entity_id
_entity_poly.type
_entity_poly.pdbx_seq_one_letter_code
_entity_poly.pdbx_strand_id
1 'polypeptide(L)'
;LNNELYVTPRAQFLYKPLKGGKDISYRLAGGLYYQPPFYRELRALNGTVDSMVLAQKSAHIVGGMTVDFNWNKLSPEKFRFIIEAYYKRLWDLVSYDVENVRIRYSGANDATGYVAGLDLRLNGEFVPGAESWFNLSFLRARESLDSVQHLQREIGEPEAQEVNDVPRPTDQFMTFSVFFQDYLPKNENFKMHL
;
A
#
# COMPACT_ATOMS: atom_id res chain seq x y z
N LEU A 1 13.95 3.53 -25.92
CA LEU A 1 12.48 3.70 -25.93
C LEU A 1 12.18 4.98 -25.15
N ASN A 2 11.30 5.84 -25.70
CA ASN A 2 10.77 7.11 -25.16
C ASN A 2 11.72 8.22 -24.62
N ASN A 3 13.02 7.95 -24.40
CA ASN A 3 14.08 8.93 -24.05
C ASN A 3 13.73 9.90 -22.90
N GLU A 4 12.92 9.47 -21.93
CA GLU A 4 12.56 10.29 -20.77
C GLU A 4 13.70 10.40 -19.76
N LEU A 5 13.97 11.62 -19.30
CA LEU A 5 14.84 11.90 -18.16
C LEU A 5 14.00 12.03 -16.90
N TYR A 6 14.35 11.27 -15.86
CA TYR A 6 13.65 11.29 -14.59
C TYR A 6 14.56 11.78 -13.46
N VAL A 7 14.03 12.69 -12.66
CA VAL A 7 14.64 13.11 -11.40
C VAL A 7 13.69 12.72 -10.28
N THR A 8 14.13 11.81 -9.40
CA THR A 8 13.30 11.21 -8.35
C THR A 8 13.82 11.56 -6.94
N PRO A 9 13.68 12.81 -6.50
CA PRO A 9 14.10 13.20 -5.17
C PRO A 9 13.28 12.45 -4.11
N ARG A 10 13.95 12.08 -3.01
CA ARG A 10 13.35 11.44 -1.85
C ARG A 10 13.97 12.03 -0.60
N ALA A 11 13.13 12.31 0.38
CA ALA A 11 13.56 12.82 1.67
C ALA A 11 12.82 12.09 2.79
N GLN A 12 13.51 11.88 3.90
CA GLN A 12 12.95 11.29 5.10
C GLN A 12 13.42 12.09 6.31
N PHE A 13 12.48 12.39 7.20
CA PHE A 13 12.71 13.01 8.49
C PHE A 13 12.27 12.04 9.59
N LEU A 14 13.14 11.83 10.56
CA LEU A 14 12.88 11.02 11.75
C LEU A 14 13.10 11.89 12.99
N TYR A 15 12.10 11.95 13.86
CA TYR A 15 12.16 12.66 15.12
C TYR A 15 11.89 11.71 16.28
N LYS A 16 12.87 11.60 17.20
CA LYS A 16 12.78 10.77 18.40
C LYS A 16 13.10 11.61 19.63
N PRO A 17 12.11 12.05 20.44
CA PRO A 17 12.37 12.80 21.66
C PRO A 17 13.12 11.95 22.69
N LEU A 18 14.26 12.45 23.17
CA LEU A 18 15.10 11.76 24.17
C LEU A 18 14.63 12.01 25.62
N LYS A 19 13.84 13.07 25.85
CA LYS A 19 13.33 13.46 27.16
C LYS A 19 11.83 13.20 27.21
N GLY A 20 11.39 12.21 27.99
CA GLY A 20 9.96 11.90 28.13
C GLY A 20 9.58 10.56 28.74
N GLY A 21 10.53 9.67 29.08
CA GLY A 21 10.25 8.36 29.70
C GLY A 21 9.50 7.35 28.81
N LYS A 22 8.93 7.80 27.69
CA LYS A 22 8.26 7.00 26.67
C LYS A 22 9.13 6.94 25.42
N ASP A 23 9.27 5.75 24.85
CA ASP A 23 10.04 5.55 23.63
C ASP A 23 9.11 5.71 22.42
N ILE A 24 9.01 6.96 21.94
CA ILE A 24 8.16 7.36 20.82
C ILE A 24 9.05 7.86 19.69
N SER A 25 8.73 7.51 18.44
CA SER A 25 9.35 8.09 17.26
C SER A 25 8.31 8.50 16.22
N TYR A 26 8.61 9.57 15.50
CA TYR A 26 7.81 10.11 14.42
C TYR A 26 8.63 10.10 13.14
N ARG A 27 8.02 9.66 12.05
CA ARG A 27 8.63 9.57 10.73
C ARG A 27 7.77 10.34 9.73
N LEU A 28 8.40 11.13 8.89
CA LEU A 28 7.78 11.73 7.72
C LEU A 28 8.67 11.47 6.53
N ALA A 29 8.16 10.83 5.48
CA ALA A 29 8.90 10.53 4.27
C ALA A 29 8.10 10.99 3.06
N GLY A 30 8.80 11.46 2.04
CA GLY A 30 8.17 11.84 0.77
C GLY A 30 9.13 11.71 -0.39
N GLY A 31 8.58 11.45 -1.58
CA GLY A 31 9.41 11.35 -2.78
C GLY A 31 8.66 11.06 -4.06
N LEU A 32 9.38 11.20 -5.17
CA LEU A 32 8.89 10.88 -6.50
C LEU A 32 9.41 9.51 -6.95
N TYR A 33 8.59 8.80 -7.73
CA TYR A 33 8.87 7.47 -8.25
C TYR A 33 8.37 7.39 -9.69
N TYR A 34 9.06 6.61 -10.51
CA TYR A 34 8.60 6.22 -11.84
C TYR A 34 8.83 4.73 -12.04
N GLN A 35 8.03 4.13 -12.90
CA GLN A 35 8.14 2.75 -13.32
C GLN A 35 8.16 2.72 -14.86
N PRO A 36 9.29 2.35 -15.48
CA PRO A 36 9.34 2.14 -16.91
C PRO A 36 8.28 1.12 -17.36
N PRO A 37 7.67 1.32 -18.54
CA PRO A 37 6.65 0.41 -19.03
C PRO A 37 7.26 -0.97 -19.33
N PHE A 38 6.56 -2.02 -18.92
CA PHE A 38 6.90 -3.39 -19.31
C PHE A 38 6.48 -3.66 -20.76
N TYR A 39 7.08 -4.66 -21.42
CA TYR A 39 6.69 -5.05 -22.78
C TYR A 39 5.18 -5.31 -22.93
N ARG A 40 4.54 -5.87 -21.89
CA ARG A 40 3.09 -6.11 -21.88
C ARG A 40 2.27 -4.82 -21.85
N GLU A 41 2.80 -3.76 -21.25
CA GLU A 41 2.19 -2.42 -21.17
C GLU A 41 2.42 -1.63 -22.46
N LEU A 42 3.48 -1.93 -23.22
CA LEU A 42 3.69 -1.37 -24.56
C LEU A 42 2.76 -1.98 -25.61
N ARG A 43 2.18 -3.16 -25.34
CA ARG A 43 1.37 -3.90 -26.31
C ARG A 43 -0.10 -3.52 -26.16
N ALA A 44 -0.63 -2.78 -27.14
CA ALA A 44 -2.03 -2.40 -27.21
C ALA A 44 -2.97 -3.60 -27.46
N LEU A 45 -4.28 -3.38 -27.29
CA LEU A 45 -5.31 -4.42 -27.37
C LEU A 45 -5.40 -5.12 -28.74
N ASN A 46 -5.04 -4.41 -29.83
CA ASN A 46 -4.95 -4.92 -31.20
C ASN A 46 -3.64 -5.70 -31.47
N GLY A 47 -2.73 -5.76 -30.49
CA GLY A 47 -1.45 -6.45 -30.57
C GLY A 47 -0.28 -5.60 -31.08
N THR A 48 -0.49 -4.33 -31.46
CA THR A 48 0.61 -3.43 -31.85
C THR A 48 1.43 -3.02 -30.63
N VAL A 49 2.73 -2.82 -30.82
CA VAL A 49 3.63 -2.33 -29.77
C VAL A 49 3.82 -0.83 -29.95
N ASP A 50 3.33 -0.05 -28.99
CA ASP A 50 3.55 1.39 -28.93
C ASP A 50 4.78 1.68 -28.08
N SER A 51 5.83 2.22 -28.72
CA SER A 51 7.07 2.60 -28.07
C SER A 51 7.07 4.01 -27.46
N MET A 52 5.96 4.73 -27.57
CA MET A 52 5.78 6.08 -27.03
C MET A 52 5.12 6.11 -25.65
N VAL A 53 4.64 4.97 -25.15
CA VAL A 53 4.08 4.84 -23.79
C VAL A 53 5.11 5.33 -22.77
N LEU A 54 4.73 6.35 -22.01
CA LEU A 54 5.54 6.97 -20.96
C LEU A 54 5.64 6.07 -19.73
N ALA A 55 6.66 6.29 -18.90
CA ALA A 55 6.71 5.63 -17.60
C ALA A 55 5.57 6.09 -16.70
N GLN A 56 4.97 5.14 -15.98
CA GLN A 56 4.00 5.42 -14.93
C GLN A 56 4.70 6.14 -13.79
N LYS A 57 4.13 7.24 -13.31
CA LYS A 57 4.78 8.10 -12.30
C LYS A 57 3.92 8.22 -11.05
N SER A 58 4.59 8.54 -9.95
CA SER A 58 3.91 8.77 -8.68
C SER A 58 4.66 9.68 -7.72
N ALA A 59 3.89 10.37 -6.89
CA ALA A 59 4.36 11.14 -5.77
C ALA A 59 3.80 10.50 -4.50
N HIS A 60 4.65 10.21 -3.53
CA HIS A 60 4.29 9.49 -2.31
C HIS A 60 4.68 10.32 -1.09
N ILE A 61 3.78 10.38 -0.12
CA ILE A 61 4.04 10.91 1.22
C ILE A 61 3.55 9.91 2.27
N VAL A 62 4.35 9.70 3.31
CA VAL A 62 4.08 8.76 4.41
C VAL A 62 4.40 9.45 5.73
N GLY A 63 3.43 9.47 6.63
CA GLY A 63 3.60 9.86 8.03
C GLY A 63 3.45 8.65 8.92
N GLY A 64 4.37 8.46 9.87
CA GLY A 64 4.36 7.33 10.78
C GLY A 64 4.66 7.74 12.21
N MET A 65 4.07 7.02 13.17
CA MET A 65 4.43 7.08 14.58
C MET A 65 4.66 5.67 15.10
N THR A 66 5.70 5.49 15.89
CA THR A 66 5.99 4.25 16.59
C THR A 66 6.09 4.53 18.08
N VAL A 67 5.43 3.70 18.89
CA VAL A 67 5.41 3.80 20.35
C VAL A 67 5.80 2.44 20.92
N ASP A 68 6.92 2.39 21.63
CA ASP A 68 7.35 1.22 22.39
C ASP A 68 6.91 1.40 23.86
N PHE A 69 6.15 0.43 24.38
CA PHE A 69 5.59 0.46 25.74
C PHE A 69 5.74 -0.88 26.44
N ASN A 70 5.90 -0.83 27.77
CA ASN A 70 5.99 -2.03 28.59
C ASN A 70 4.59 -2.52 28.96
N TRP A 71 4.30 -3.80 28.78
CA TRP A 71 3.08 -4.43 29.26
C TRP A 71 3.41 -5.61 30.17
N ASN A 72 3.97 -5.31 31.35
CA ASN A 72 4.51 -6.28 32.32
C ASN A 72 3.55 -7.42 32.73
N LYS A 73 2.24 -7.27 32.52
CA LYS A 73 1.24 -8.32 32.78
C LYS A 73 1.23 -9.43 31.72
N LEU A 74 1.66 -9.12 30.50
CA LEU A 74 1.70 -10.06 29.37
C LEU A 74 3.13 -10.51 29.08
N SER A 75 4.11 -9.60 29.13
CA SER A 75 5.49 -9.91 28.79
C SER A 75 6.48 -8.97 29.48
N PRO A 76 7.69 -9.44 29.83
CA PRO A 76 8.79 -8.56 30.23
C PRO A 76 9.30 -7.69 29.07
N GLU A 77 9.08 -8.11 27.82
CA GLU A 77 9.52 -7.38 26.64
C GLU A 77 8.58 -6.23 26.25
N LYS A 78 9.14 -5.25 25.54
CA LYS A 78 8.39 -4.09 25.05
C LYS A 78 7.48 -4.47 23.90
N PHE A 79 6.23 -4.05 23.99
CA PHE A 79 5.31 -4.04 22.86
C PHE A 79 5.59 -2.81 22.00
N ARG A 80 5.52 -3.00 20.69
CA ARG A 80 5.70 -1.93 19.70
C ARG A 80 4.41 -1.72 18.95
N PHE A 81 3.86 -0.52 19.06
CA PHE A 81 2.73 -0.09 18.25
C PHE A 81 3.20 0.87 17.15
N ILE A 82 2.85 0.56 15.91
CA ILE A 82 3.19 1.33 14.71
C ILE A 82 1.88 1.78 14.06
N ILE A 83 1.79 3.07 13.75
CA ILE A 83 0.74 3.64 12.93
C ILE A 83 1.39 4.37 11.77
N GLU A 84 0.97 4.07 10.54
CA GLU A 84 1.46 4.71 9.33
C GLU A 84 0.28 5.14 8.46
N ALA A 85 0.25 6.40 8.07
CA ALA A 85 -0.70 6.94 7.10
C ALA A 85 0.06 7.36 5.86
N TYR A 86 -0.47 7.02 4.69
CA TYR A 86 0.18 7.31 3.42
C TYR A 86 -0.79 7.80 2.36
N TYR A 87 -0.27 8.63 1.47
CA TYR A 87 -0.97 9.11 0.29
C TYR A 87 -0.03 9.11 -0.90
N LYS A 88 -0.48 8.50 -1.99
CA LYS A 88 0.26 8.37 -3.24
C LYS A 88 -0.61 8.87 -4.38
N ARG A 89 -0.15 9.91 -5.08
CA ARG A 89 -0.75 10.37 -6.33
C ARG A 89 -0.08 9.67 -7.50
N LEU A 90 -0.87 9.22 -8.46
CA LEU A 90 -0.45 8.48 -9.64
C LEU A 90 -0.84 9.26 -10.91
N TRP A 91 0.04 9.29 -11.90
CA TRP A 91 -0.25 9.86 -13.21
C TRP A 91 0.54 9.13 -14.30
N ASP A 92 0.15 9.37 -15.54
CA ASP A 92 0.60 8.61 -16.72
C ASP A 92 0.38 7.10 -16.51
N LEU A 93 -0.72 6.69 -15.86
CA LEU A 93 -1.03 5.28 -15.65
C LEU A 93 -1.45 4.64 -16.97
N VAL A 94 -1.08 3.38 -17.14
CA VAL A 94 -1.59 2.53 -18.23
C VAL A 94 -2.73 1.71 -17.65
N SER A 95 -3.94 1.94 -18.13
CA SER A 95 -5.11 1.19 -17.69
C SER A 95 -4.98 -0.30 -18.05
N TYR A 96 -5.57 -1.15 -17.22
CA TYR A 96 -5.57 -2.59 -17.45
C TYR A 96 -6.86 -3.23 -16.95
N ASP A 97 -7.22 -4.32 -17.62
CA ASP A 97 -8.32 -5.18 -17.23
C ASP A 97 -7.78 -6.54 -16.77
N VAL A 98 -8.45 -7.14 -15.79
CA VAL A 98 -8.12 -8.44 -15.20
C VAL A 98 -9.24 -9.41 -15.52
N GLU A 99 -9.01 -10.23 -16.54
CA GLU A 99 -9.93 -11.29 -16.94
C GLU A 99 -9.42 -12.63 -16.37
N ASN A 100 -9.98 -13.04 -15.21
CA ASN A 100 -9.50 -14.16 -14.40
C ASN A 100 -8.01 -14.01 -14.00
N VAL A 101 -7.11 -14.68 -14.71
CA VAL A 101 -5.65 -14.63 -14.51
C VAL A 101 -4.93 -13.80 -15.58
N ARG A 102 -5.66 -13.38 -16.62
CA ARG A 102 -5.09 -12.66 -17.77
C ARG A 102 -5.24 -11.17 -17.57
N ILE A 103 -4.10 -10.50 -17.45
CA ILE A 103 -4.03 -9.03 -17.43
C ILE A 103 -3.81 -8.52 -18.86
N ARG A 104 -4.67 -7.61 -19.32
CA ARG A 104 -4.56 -6.91 -20.62
C ARG A 104 -4.44 -5.41 -20.38
N TYR A 105 -3.42 -4.79 -20.97
CA TYR A 105 -3.17 -3.36 -20.87
C TYR A 105 -3.77 -2.63 -22.07
N SER A 106 -4.12 -1.35 -21.90
CA SER A 106 -4.59 -0.49 -22.99
C SER A 106 -3.50 -0.23 -24.03
N GLY A 107 -2.24 -0.14 -23.60
CA GLY A 107 -1.12 0.26 -24.45
C GLY A 107 -0.93 1.77 -24.53
N ALA A 108 -1.57 2.55 -23.65
CA ALA A 108 -1.51 4.00 -23.64
C ALA A 108 -1.52 4.53 -22.19
N ASN A 109 -0.93 5.71 -21.95
CA ASN A 109 -1.06 6.42 -20.68
C ASN A 109 -2.41 7.16 -20.66
N ASP A 110 -3.45 6.48 -20.20
CA ASP A 110 -4.86 6.88 -20.31
C ASP A 110 -5.57 6.97 -18.95
N ALA A 111 -4.81 7.02 -17.87
CA ALA A 111 -5.37 7.04 -16.53
C ALA A 111 -4.55 7.88 -15.53
N THR A 112 -5.26 8.40 -14.53
CA THR A 112 -4.69 9.00 -13.32
C THR A 112 -5.29 8.33 -12.09
N GLY A 113 -4.66 8.46 -10.93
CA GLY A 113 -5.21 7.81 -9.74
C GLY A 113 -4.58 8.24 -8.44
N TYR A 114 -5.06 7.66 -7.35
CA TYR A 114 -4.47 7.82 -6.03
C TYR A 114 -4.60 6.54 -5.21
N VAL A 115 -3.68 6.41 -4.26
CA VAL A 115 -3.74 5.40 -3.21
C VAL A 115 -3.61 6.11 -1.87
N ALA A 116 -4.54 5.89 -0.97
CA ALA A 116 -4.51 6.41 0.38
C ALA A 116 -4.73 5.26 1.36
N GLY A 117 -4.04 5.29 2.50
CA GLY A 117 -4.25 4.24 3.48
C GLY A 117 -3.73 4.56 4.87
N LEU A 118 -4.15 3.71 5.80
CA LEU A 118 -3.79 3.73 7.21
C LEU A 118 -3.46 2.30 7.65
N ASP A 119 -2.23 2.10 8.10
CA ASP A 119 -1.72 0.83 8.60
C ASP A 119 -1.48 0.92 10.10
N LEU A 120 -2.03 -0.04 10.83
CA LEU A 120 -1.84 -0.23 12.26
C LEU A 120 -1.17 -1.58 12.48
N ARG A 121 -0.08 -1.58 13.22
CA ARG A 121 0.65 -2.80 13.57
C ARG A 121 0.99 -2.82 15.05
N LEU A 122 0.70 -3.93 15.71
CA LEU A 122 1.12 -4.22 17.07
C LEU A 122 2.04 -5.43 17.04
N ASN A 123 3.30 -5.23 17.44
CA ASN A 123 4.26 -6.30 17.68
C ASN A 123 4.45 -6.52 19.18
N GLY A 124 4.67 -7.76 19.57
CA GLY A 124 5.09 -8.08 20.92
C GLY A 124 5.32 -9.58 21.12
N GLU A 125 6.01 -9.91 22.20
CA GLU A 125 6.19 -11.30 22.62
C GLU A 125 5.08 -11.69 23.58
N PHE A 126 4.02 -12.32 23.06
CA PHE A 126 2.93 -12.83 23.90
C PHE A 126 3.33 -14.11 24.63
N VAL A 127 4.29 -14.85 24.04
CA VAL A 127 4.98 -15.98 24.65
C VAL A 127 6.46 -15.59 24.71
N PRO A 128 7.15 -15.70 25.86
CA PRO A 128 8.54 -15.27 25.99
C PRO A 128 9.46 -15.89 24.93
N GLY A 129 10.22 -15.06 24.20
CA GLY A 129 11.10 -15.50 23.11
C GLY A 129 10.38 -15.88 21.81
N ALA A 130 9.08 -15.59 21.69
CA ALA A 130 8.27 -15.78 20.50
C ALA A 130 7.52 -14.49 20.14
N GLU A 131 8.04 -13.79 19.12
CA GLU A 131 7.42 -12.57 18.59
C GLU A 131 6.17 -12.90 17.77
N SER A 132 5.08 -12.20 18.08
CA SER A 132 3.84 -12.22 17.33
C SER A 132 3.50 -10.79 16.89
N TRP A 133 2.75 -10.67 15.79
CA TRP A 133 2.28 -9.38 15.32
C TRP A 133 0.84 -9.44 14.81
N PHE A 134 0.15 -8.33 15.00
CA PHE A 134 -1.21 -8.08 14.51
C PHE A 134 -1.17 -6.87 13.61
N ASN A 135 -1.73 -6.97 12.41
CA ASN A 135 -1.75 -5.93 11.40
C ASN A 135 -3.18 -5.66 10.96
N LEU A 136 -3.61 -4.40 11.01
CA LEU A 136 -4.87 -3.93 10.47
C LEU A 136 -4.57 -2.79 9.51
N SER A 137 -4.94 -2.96 8.25
CA SER A 137 -4.71 -2.01 7.17
C SER A 137 -6.03 -1.57 6.56
N PHE A 138 -6.16 -0.29 6.29
CA PHE A 138 -7.21 0.28 5.46
C PHE A 138 -6.57 0.90 4.22
N LEU A 139 -6.91 0.41 3.03
CA LEU A 139 -6.35 0.88 1.78
C LEU A 139 -7.47 1.25 0.82
N ARG A 140 -7.38 2.44 0.24
CA ARG A 140 -8.24 2.88 -0.86
C ARG A 140 -7.37 3.20 -2.08
N ALA A 141 -7.53 2.44 -3.15
CA ALA A 141 -6.86 2.65 -4.43
C ALA A 141 -7.90 2.95 -5.52
N ARG A 142 -7.86 4.16 -6.06
CA ARG A 142 -8.80 4.62 -7.09
C ARG A 142 -8.07 5.12 -8.33
N GLU A 143 -8.69 4.95 -9.48
CA GLU A 143 -8.23 5.49 -10.76
C GLU A 143 -9.37 6.17 -11.53
N SER A 144 -9.01 7.07 -12.43
CA SER A 144 -9.89 7.76 -13.35
C SER A 144 -9.29 7.61 -14.73
N LEU A 145 -10.05 7.00 -15.65
CA LEU A 145 -9.66 6.85 -17.05
C LEU A 145 -9.99 8.15 -17.79
N ASP A 146 -9.05 8.61 -18.60
CA ASP A 146 -9.16 9.84 -19.36
C ASP A 146 -10.26 9.71 -20.41
N SER A 147 -11.05 10.78 -20.60
CA SER A 147 -12.14 10.85 -21.58
C SER A 147 -13.26 9.80 -21.39
N VAL A 148 -13.35 9.18 -20.21
CA VAL A 148 -14.41 8.25 -19.85
C VAL A 148 -15.23 8.84 -18.71
N GLN A 149 -16.55 8.95 -18.88
CA GLN A 149 -17.46 9.27 -17.79
C GLN A 149 -17.68 8.02 -16.94
N HIS A 150 -17.22 8.05 -15.70
CA HIS A 150 -17.38 6.93 -14.77
C HIS A 150 -18.78 6.95 -14.16
N LEU A 151 -19.37 5.76 -14.05
CA LEU A 151 -20.69 5.56 -13.49
C LEU A 151 -20.60 4.47 -12.40
N GLN A 152 -21.24 4.71 -11.27
CA GLN A 152 -21.38 3.74 -10.19
C GLN A 152 -22.86 3.53 -9.88
N ARG A 153 -23.26 2.26 -9.72
CA ARG A 153 -24.62 1.91 -9.30
C ARG A 153 -24.60 1.35 -7.89
N GLU A 154 -25.37 1.94 -6.99
CA GLU A 154 -25.58 1.41 -5.64
C GLU A 154 -26.80 0.47 -5.59
N ILE A 155 -26.81 -0.43 -4.59
CA ILE A 155 -27.92 -1.37 -4.41
C ILE A 155 -29.14 -0.58 -3.92
N GLY A 156 -30.22 -0.60 -4.71
CA GLY A 156 -31.46 0.10 -4.39
C GLY A 156 -31.72 1.34 -5.24
N GLU A 157 -30.75 1.75 -6.05
CA GLU A 157 -30.92 2.87 -6.99
C GLU A 157 -31.20 2.37 -8.42
N PRO A 158 -32.22 2.93 -9.10
CA PRO A 158 -32.57 2.52 -10.46
C PRO A 158 -31.58 3.04 -11.52
N GLU A 159 -30.91 4.16 -11.25
CA GLU A 159 -30.00 4.82 -12.18
C GLU A 159 -28.57 4.81 -11.63
N ALA A 160 -27.59 4.80 -12.54
CA ALA A 160 -26.18 4.91 -12.16
C ALA A 160 -25.81 6.38 -11.96
N GLN A 161 -25.08 6.67 -10.89
CA GLN A 161 -24.61 8.02 -10.59
C GLN A 161 -23.24 8.27 -11.22
N GLU A 162 -23.01 9.50 -11.66
CA GLU A 162 -21.71 9.95 -12.13
C GLU A 162 -20.71 10.02 -10.96
N VAL A 163 -19.55 9.39 -11.16
CA VAL A 163 -18.45 9.41 -10.20
C VAL A 163 -17.18 9.92 -10.88
N ASN A 164 -16.25 10.43 -10.07
CA ASN A 164 -14.97 10.95 -10.59
C ASN A 164 -13.90 9.86 -10.73
N ASP A 165 -14.01 8.80 -9.93
CA ASP A 165 -13.04 7.72 -9.85
C ASP A 165 -13.71 6.36 -9.66
N VAL A 166 -13.00 5.29 -10.05
CA VAL A 166 -13.41 3.90 -9.89
C VAL A 166 -12.35 3.11 -9.09
N PRO A 167 -12.75 2.04 -8.37
CA PRO A 167 -11.81 1.14 -7.70
C PRO A 167 -10.79 0.56 -8.67
N ARG A 168 -9.50 0.61 -8.31
CA ARG A 168 -8.49 -0.18 -9.01
C ARG A 168 -8.68 -1.66 -8.66
N PRO A 169 -8.21 -2.60 -9.51
CA PRO A 169 -8.21 -4.02 -9.15
C PRO A 169 -7.42 -4.36 -7.86
N THR A 170 -6.53 -3.46 -7.42
CA THR A 170 -5.78 -3.58 -6.16
C THR A 170 -6.43 -2.87 -4.97
N ASP A 171 -7.66 -2.35 -5.11
CA ASP A 171 -8.37 -1.70 -4.01
C ASP A 171 -8.74 -2.74 -2.95
N GLN A 172 -8.22 -2.57 -1.73
CA GLN A 172 -8.43 -3.48 -0.60
C GLN A 172 -8.84 -2.66 0.62
N PHE A 173 -10.14 -2.39 0.74
CA PHE A 173 -10.66 -1.47 1.76
C PHE A 173 -10.18 -1.79 3.19
N MET A 174 -10.14 -3.08 3.55
CA MET A 174 -9.68 -3.52 4.86
C MET A 174 -8.94 -4.85 4.75
N THR A 175 -7.80 -4.96 5.40
CA THR A 175 -7.05 -6.21 5.53
C THR A 175 -6.62 -6.40 6.97
N PHE A 176 -6.89 -7.59 7.51
CA PHE A 176 -6.42 -8.01 8.81
C PHE A 176 -5.47 -9.20 8.63
N SER A 177 -4.32 -9.15 9.30
CA SER A 177 -3.32 -10.20 9.26
C SER A 177 -2.73 -10.41 10.64
N VAL A 178 -2.55 -11.68 11.00
CA VAL A 178 -1.97 -12.08 12.28
C VAL A 178 -0.83 -13.02 11.98
N PHE A 179 0.23 -12.89 12.75
CA PHE A 179 1.24 -13.91 12.89
C PHE A 179 1.40 -14.17 14.38
N PHE A 180 1.07 -15.38 14.79
CA PHE A 180 1.17 -15.80 16.17
C PHE A 180 2.13 -16.96 16.30
N GLN A 181 3.14 -16.81 17.16
CA GLN A 181 4.10 -17.86 17.44
C GLN A 181 3.91 -18.42 18.85
N ASP A 182 3.92 -19.75 18.96
CA ASP A 182 3.85 -20.48 20.23
C ASP A 182 4.82 -21.67 20.23
N TYR A 183 5.04 -22.28 21.40
CA TYR A 183 5.82 -23.50 21.56
C TYR A 183 4.93 -24.74 21.67
N LEU A 184 5.43 -25.89 21.23
CA LEU A 184 4.71 -27.15 21.41
C LEU A 184 4.53 -27.45 22.91
N PRO A 185 3.35 -27.88 23.39
CA PRO A 185 3.17 -28.29 24.77
C PRO A 185 4.21 -29.34 25.18
N LYS A 186 4.98 -29.04 26.23
CA LYS A 186 6.07 -29.88 26.79
C LYS A 186 7.37 -29.93 25.97
N ASN A 187 7.52 -29.17 24.89
CA ASN A 187 8.80 -29.08 24.17
C ASN A 187 9.06 -27.72 23.51
N GLU A 188 9.88 -26.90 24.16
CA GLU A 188 10.24 -25.55 23.70
C GLU A 188 11.20 -25.52 22.50
N ASN A 189 11.75 -26.68 22.08
CA ASN A 189 12.58 -26.75 20.86
C ASN A 189 11.74 -26.70 19.57
N PHE A 190 10.42 -26.91 19.66
CA PHE A 190 9.52 -26.86 18.52
C PHE A 190 8.59 -25.65 18.62
N LYS A 191 8.59 -24.84 17.56
CA LYS A 191 7.76 -23.64 17.42
C LYS A 191 6.61 -23.91 16.46
N MET A 192 5.44 -23.38 16.78
CA MET A 192 4.26 -23.39 15.93
C MET A 192 3.93 -21.95 15.54
N HIS A 193 3.45 -21.78 14.30
CA HIS A 193 3.08 -20.48 13.74
C HIS A 193 1.64 -20.55 13.21
N LEU A 194 0.86 -19.50 13.46
CA LEU A 194 -0.49 -19.29 12.94
C LEU A 194 -0.56 -17.96 12.18
#